data_AF-A0A3B8QWD9-F1
#
_entry.id   AF-A0A3B8QWD9-F1
#
_cell.length_a   1.000
_cell.length_b   1.000
_cell.length_c   1.000
_cell.angle_alpha   90.00
_cell.angle_beta   90.00
_cell.angle_gamma   90.00
#
_symmetry.space_group_name_H-M   'P 1'
#
loop_
_entity.id
_entity.type
_entity.pdbx_description
1 polymer ?
#
loop_
_entity_poly.entity_id
_entity_poly.type
_entity_poly.pdbx_seq_one_letter_code
_entity_poly.pdbx_strand_id
1 'polypeptide(L)'
;MPPLTSFSTYLSELNHRHVASSASTNSELIEALQNGALDVATVHVLTAETQSAGRGQHGRSWQSPRGNVYLSLYHPVHMPISGLLSLIIGLELAKMP
;
A
#
# COMPACT_ATOMS: atom_id res chain seq x y z
N MET A 1 -19.03 -5.39 -21.10
CA MET A 1 -18.37 -5.24 -19.79
C MET A 1 -17.58 -6.51 -19.55
N PRO A 2 -16.23 -6.50 -19.51
CA PRO A 2 -15.48 -7.72 -19.26
C PRO A 2 -15.74 -8.18 -17.81
N PRO A 3 -15.70 -9.50 -17.54
CA PRO A 3 -15.93 -10.02 -16.20
C PRO A 3 -14.77 -9.67 -15.25
N LEU A 4 -15.08 -9.47 -13.97
CA LEU A 4 -14.13 -9.14 -12.88
C LEU A 4 -13.19 -10.31 -12.49
N THR A 5 -13.01 -11.30 -13.35
CA THR A 5 -12.28 -12.55 -13.07
C THR A 5 -10.87 -12.57 -13.68
N SER A 6 -10.11 -11.50 -13.50
CA SER A 6 -8.68 -11.46 -13.87
C SER A 6 -7.77 -11.08 -12.71
N PHE A 7 -8.18 -11.28 -11.45
CA PHE A 7 -7.33 -11.03 -10.27
C PHE A 7 -6.02 -11.83 -10.29
N SER A 8 -6.03 -13.02 -10.90
CA SER A 8 -4.90 -13.96 -10.86
C SER A 8 -3.63 -13.45 -11.56
N THR A 9 -3.76 -12.66 -12.64
CA THR A 9 -2.60 -12.19 -13.41
C THR A 9 -1.91 -11.00 -12.74
N TYR A 10 -2.66 -10.18 -11.98
CA TYR A 10 -2.11 -8.99 -11.31
C TYR A 10 -1.31 -9.33 -10.05
N LEU A 11 -1.64 -10.43 -9.37
CA LEU A 11 -0.91 -10.86 -8.17
C LEU A 11 0.48 -11.41 -8.49
N SER A 12 0.68 -12.03 -9.65
CA SER A 12 1.99 -12.52 -10.10
C SER A 12 3.00 -11.41 -10.41
N GLU A 13 2.54 -10.18 -10.64
CA GLU A 13 3.39 -9.01 -10.93
C GLU A 13 3.65 -8.13 -9.69
N LEU A 14 3.08 -8.51 -8.54
CA LEU A 14 3.12 -7.70 -7.33
C LEU A 14 4.40 -7.99 -6.54
N ASN A 15 5.32 -7.03 -6.54
CA ASN A 15 6.54 -7.12 -5.74
C ASN A 15 6.21 -6.91 -4.26
N HIS A 16 5.96 -7.99 -3.53
CA HIS A 16 5.63 -7.95 -2.10
C HIS A 16 6.87 -8.12 -1.23
N ARG A 17 7.10 -7.16 -0.33
CA ARG A 17 8.05 -7.26 0.78
C ARG A 17 7.32 -7.21 2.12
N HIS A 18 7.65 -8.14 3.01
CA HIS A 18 7.18 -8.16 4.40
C HIS A 18 8.33 -7.92 5.38
N VAL A 19 8.08 -7.16 6.45
CA VAL A 19 9.06 -6.89 7.52
C VAL A 19 8.45 -7.04 8.91
N ALA A 20 9.26 -7.42 9.89
CA ALA A 20 8.80 -7.51 11.28
C ALA A 20 8.50 -6.13 11.90
N SER A 21 9.28 -5.11 11.54
CA SER A 21 9.08 -3.75 12.02
C SER A 21 9.45 -2.74 10.95
N SER A 22 8.67 -1.65 10.91
CA SER A 22 8.85 -0.52 10.00
C SER A 22 8.76 0.78 10.79
N ALA A 23 9.46 1.84 10.37
CA ALA A 23 9.17 3.17 10.89
C ALA A 23 7.76 3.59 10.45
N SER A 24 7.49 3.52 9.15
CA SER A 24 6.16 3.63 8.57
C SER A 24 6.20 3.06 7.16
N THR A 25 5.35 2.07 6.87
CA THR A 25 5.33 1.37 5.57
C THR A 25 5.16 2.35 4.41
N ASN A 26 4.33 3.38 4.60
CA ASN A 26 4.09 4.39 3.58
C ASN A 26 5.34 5.24 3.31
N SER A 27 6.09 5.58 4.36
CA SER A 27 7.29 6.42 4.23
C SER A 27 8.43 5.67 3.59
N GLU A 28 8.68 4.45 4.07
CA GLU A 28 9.73 3.59 3.54
C GLU A 28 9.48 3.24 2.08
N LEU A 29 8.21 2.99 1.69
CA LEU A 29 7.88 2.70 0.31
C LEU A 29 8.13 3.92 -0.60
N ILE A 30 7.72 5.12 -0.17
CA ILE A 30 8.00 6.37 -0.89
C ILE A 30 9.52 6.60 -1.02
N GLU A 31 10.25 6.47 0.08
CA GLU A 31 11.70 6.68 0.13
C GLU A 31 12.44 5.68 -0.77
N ALA A 32 12.06 4.41 -0.74
CA ALA A 32 12.68 3.38 -1.56
C ALA A 32 12.50 3.65 -3.07
N LEU A 33 11.34 4.16 -3.48
CA LEU A 33 11.10 4.57 -4.86
C LEU A 33 11.89 5.83 -5.23
N GLN A 34 11.90 6.84 -4.35
CA GLN A 34 12.63 8.11 -4.57
C GLN A 34 14.14 7.91 -4.68
N ASN A 35 14.69 6.99 -3.89
CA ASN A 35 16.11 6.66 -3.90
C ASN A 35 16.50 5.65 -5.00
N GLY A 36 15.54 5.21 -5.83
CA GLY A 36 15.77 4.24 -6.91
C GLY A 36 16.05 2.81 -6.44
N ALA A 37 15.78 2.51 -5.17
CA ALA A 37 15.91 1.15 -4.62
C ALA A 37 14.79 0.22 -5.11
N LEU A 38 13.66 0.78 -5.54
CA LEU A 38 12.55 0.07 -6.18
C LEU A 38 12.28 0.66 -7.56
N ASP A 39 11.92 -0.22 -8.50
CA ASP A 39 11.58 0.18 -9.86
C ASP A 39 10.21 0.88 -9.93
N VAL A 40 10.19 2.14 -10.35
CA VAL A 40 8.97 2.94 -10.48
C VAL A 40 8.03 2.46 -11.59
N ALA A 41 8.48 1.59 -12.50
CA ALA A 41 7.64 1.03 -13.55
C ALA A 41 6.78 -0.16 -13.08
N THR A 42 7.00 -0.67 -11.86
CA THR A 42 6.33 -1.88 -11.34
C THR A 42 5.52 -1.61 -10.08
N VAL A 43 4.58 -2.52 -9.77
CA VAL A 43 3.74 -2.46 -8.58
C VAL A 43 4.52 -3.00 -7.38
N HIS A 44 4.47 -2.28 -6.25
CA HIS A 44 5.16 -2.67 -5.02
C HIS A 44 4.23 -2.66 -3.81
N VAL A 45 4.35 -3.66 -2.94
CA VAL A 45 3.66 -3.71 -1.65
C VAL A 45 4.66 -3.90 -0.53
N LEU A 46 4.53 -3.08 0.50
CA LEU A 46 5.22 -3.25 1.77
C LEU A 46 4.20 -3.54 2.87
N THR A 47 4.40 -4.65 3.59
CA THR A 47 3.65 -4.93 4.82
C THR A 47 4.57 -5.04 6.02
N ALA A 48 4.06 -4.67 7.20
CA ALA A 48 4.79 -4.77 8.45
C ALA A 48 3.93 -5.38 9.57
N GLU A 49 4.55 -6.08 10.51
CA GLU A 49 3.85 -6.54 11.71
C GLU A 49 3.65 -5.42 12.73
N THR A 50 4.58 -4.45 12.77
CA THR A 50 4.54 -3.29 13.68
C THR A 50 5.03 -2.03 12.97
N GLN A 51 4.59 -0.86 13.44
CA GLN A 51 5.25 0.41 13.09
C GLN A 51 5.65 1.23 14.32
N SER A 52 6.85 1.82 14.31
CA SER A 52 7.35 2.67 15.39
C SER A 52 6.98 4.15 15.21
N ALA A 53 6.70 4.59 13.98
CA ALA A 53 6.39 5.98 13.62
C ALA A 53 5.23 6.06 12.61
N GLY A 54 4.20 5.24 12.81
CA GLY A 54 2.99 5.23 11.99
C GLY A 54 2.31 6.61 11.93
N ARG A 55 1.87 7.04 10.74
CA ARG A 55 1.26 8.36 10.51
C ARG A 55 -0.14 8.25 9.96
N GLY A 56 -1.03 9.10 10.46
CA GLY A 56 -2.36 9.37 9.93
C GLY A 56 -2.46 10.74 9.27
N GLN A 57 -3.66 11.09 8.82
CA GLN A 57 -3.93 12.40 8.22
C GLN A 57 -3.79 13.55 9.23
N HIS A 58 -3.44 14.74 8.72
CA HIS A 58 -3.29 15.97 9.49
C HIS A 58 -2.28 15.86 10.64
N GLY A 59 -1.17 15.12 10.41
CA GLY A 59 -0.08 14.98 11.38
C GLY A 59 -0.41 14.10 12.60
N ARG A 60 -1.56 13.44 12.62
CA ARG A 60 -1.91 12.51 13.70
C ARG A 60 -1.00 11.28 13.67
N SER A 61 -0.68 10.76 14.85
CA SER A 61 0.03 9.48 14.97
C SER A 61 -0.93 8.32 14.75
N TRP A 62 -0.44 7.26 14.10
CA TRP A 62 -1.16 5.99 13.93
C TRP A 62 -0.48 4.91 14.77
N GLN A 63 -1.11 4.54 15.88
CA GLN A 63 -0.59 3.49 16.77
C GLN A 63 -0.58 2.15 16.04
N SER A 64 0.59 1.51 16.01
CA SER A 64 0.81 0.34 15.15
C SER A 64 1.38 -0.90 15.88
N PRO A 65 0.70 -1.44 16.92
CA PRO A 65 1.14 -2.64 17.61
C PRO A 65 0.93 -3.91 16.78
N ARG A 66 1.62 -4.99 17.15
CA ARG A 66 1.44 -6.30 16.52
C ARG A 66 -0.02 -6.77 16.64
N GLY A 67 -0.53 -7.41 15.57
CA GLY A 67 -1.88 -8.00 15.53
C GLY A 67 -2.84 -7.29 14.58
N ASN A 68 -2.41 -6.21 13.92
CA ASN A 68 -3.16 -5.57 12.84
C ASN A 68 -2.43 -5.73 11.49
N VAL A 69 -3.04 -5.20 10.42
CA VAL A 69 -2.42 -5.14 9.10
C VAL A 69 -1.91 -3.73 8.83
N TYR A 70 -0.59 -3.59 8.65
CA TYR A 70 0.05 -2.36 8.17
C TYR A 70 0.56 -2.60 6.75
N LEU A 71 0.01 -1.88 5.78
CA LEU A 71 0.26 -2.10 4.36
C LEU A 71 0.39 -0.77 3.63
N SER A 72 1.30 -0.71 2.67
CA SER A 72 1.36 0.36 1.67
C SER A 72 1.58 -0.24 0.30
N LEU A 73 0.84 0.27 -0.69
CA LEU A 73 0.85 -0.16 -2.08
C LEU A 73 1.27 1.03 -2.94
N TYR A 74 2.26 0.82 -3.79
CA TYR A 74 2.61 1.71 -4.87
C TYR A 74 2.11 1.11 -6.19
N HIS A 75 1.50 1.96 -7.00
CA HIS A 75 1.11 1.62 -8.36
C HIS A 75 1.52 2.78 -9.29
N PRO A 76 2.19 2.52 -10.42
CA PRO A 76 2.48 3.55 -11.41
C PRO A 76 1.16 4.00 -12.06
N VAL A 77 0.71 5.22 -11.78
CA VAL A 77 -0.52 5.78 -12.33
C VAL A 77 -0.16 6.88 -13.31
N HIS A 78 -0.54 6.70 -14.58
CA HIS A 78 -0.26 7.63 -15.68
C HIS A 78 -1.43 8.60 -15.97
N MET A 79 -2.38 8.70 -15.04
CA MET A 79 -3.60 9.51 -15.16
C MET A 79 -3.83 10.34 -13.88
N PRO A 80 -4.57 11.46 -13.95
CA PRO A 80 -4.88 12.25 -12.77
C PRO A 80 -5.61 11.41 -11.71
N ILE A 81 -5.13 11.48 -10.46
CA ILE A 81 -5.75 10.78 -9.34
C ILE A 81 -6.93 11.61 -8.82
N SER A 82 -8.12 11.01 -8.85
CA SER A 82 -9.32 11.58 -8.23
C SER A 82 -9.36 11.27 -6.73
N GLY A 83 -9.88 12.21 -5.94
CA GLY A 83 -10.16 11.99 -4.51
C GLY A 83 -11.09 10.80 -4.25
N LEU A 84 -11.91 10.41 -5.24
CA LEU A 84 -12.77 9.22 -5.19
C LEU A 84 -11.98 7.92 -5.00
N LEU A 85 -10.69 7.88 -5.35
CA LEU A 85 -9.87 6.69 -5.17
C LEU A 85 -9.88 6.21 -3.71
N SER A 86 -9.75 7.14 -2.76
CA SER A 86 -9.78 6.82 -1.33
C SER A 86 -11.11 6.19 -0.89
N LEU A 87 -12.23 6.66 -1.45
CA LEU A 87 -13.56 6.14 -1.15
C LEU A 87 -13.76 4.74 -1.74
N ILE A 88 -13.30 4.53 -2.98
CA ILE A 88 -13.36 3.22 -3.65
C ILE A 88 -12.53 2.20 -2.86
N ILE A 89 -11.30 2.55 -2.46
CA ILE A 89 -10.46 1.67 -1.63
C ILE A 89 -11.19 1.32 -0.32
N GLY A 90 -11.73 2.31 0.38
CA GLY A 90 -12.47 2.07 1.63
C GLY A 90 -13.70 1.16 1.43
N LEU A 91 -14.44 1.35 0.34
CA LEU A 91 -15.61 0.51 0.02
C LEU A 91 -15.22 -0.94 -0.28
N GLU A 92 -14.16 -1.17 -1.05
CA GLU A 92 -13.69 -2.52 -1.35
C GLU A 92 -13.12 -3.23 -0.11
N LEU A 93 -12.43 -2.50 0.78
CA LEU A 93 -11.98 -3.04 2.07
C LEU A 93 -13.17 -3.43 2.96
N ALA A 94 -14.24 -2.63 2.99
CA ALA A 94 -15.43 -2.92 3.80
C ALA A 94 -16.21 -4.17 3.32
N LYS A 95 -15.99 -4.61 2.08
CA LYS A 95 -16.58 -5.84 1.52
C LYS A 95 -15.75 -7.09 1.82
N MET A 96 -14.54 -6.95 2.35
CA MET A 96 -13.71 -8.10 2.69
C MET A 96 -14.41 -8.94 3.76
N PRO A 97 -14.35 -10.28 3.66
CA PRO A 97 -15.04 -11.20 4.55
C PRO A 97 -14.53 -11.17 6.00
#